data_AF-A0A0C1LIJ8-F1
#
_entry.id   AF-A0A0C1LIJ8-F1
#
_cell.length_a   1.000
_cell.length_b   1.000
_cell.length_c   1.000
_cell.angle_alpha   90.00
_cell.angle_beta   90.00
_cell.angle_gamma   90.00
#
_symmetry.space_group_name_H-M   'P 1'
#
loop_
_entity.id
_entity.type
_entity.pdbx_description
1 polymer ?
#
loop_
_entity_poly.entity_id
_entity_poly.type
_entity_poly.pdbx_seq_one_letter_code
_entity_poly.pdbx_strand_id
1 'polypeptide(L)'
;MTVGVKMIVGIRFNMYDESGQLLEAGFDAPPVCYFHGGDLIMRALQEQLCGLSAGDSRRVFLAESENPLGKKIFFDVVIDSVRPATSAEMVAGHHLPGHGNTESQLVVHLVSGFLGSGKTTAIYQACKSLQANGSEPIVITNDQGRLLVDTHFFCSKGIQALQISGGCYCCNYTTLEGMIAGIMTRASERSIVFAEAVGSCTDIVATVMKPLLNSLPGAVVTVTSFADARLLLNLIRGGQIYADDVGYIYHKQLEEAFVIVLNKIDLLHENELKEVRQYLQSAYPDKTILEQNSLVDNGTSAWLSWLEKQKTSLRLPSLELDYDRYAAGEAKMAWLDKELIIESQTGMANIMARELAGDIVARIKAKEMPIGHLKFWINGTDKLGFTAASNKDVTDTQEPGVMSASILINARVEAEPEDLDEIVRDAISNLSAGNEVQVIIKHAALFKPGYPVPVQRIA
;
A
#
# COMPACT_ATOMS: atom_id res chain seq x y z
N MET A 1 -24.94 32.15 -4.73
CA MET A 1 -25.57 31.42 -3.61
C MET A 1 -24.91 31.92 -2.33
N THR A 2 -25.68 32.02 -1.24
CA THR A 2 -25.18 32.54 0.04
C THR A 2 -25.06 31.43 1.08
N VAL A 3 -24.13 31.59 2.02
CA VAL A 3 -23.93 30.72 3.17
C VAL A 3 -25.21 30.72 4.01
N GLY A 4 -25.72 29.52 4.30
CA GLY A 4 -26.95 29.33 5.04
C GLY A 4 -27.22 27.85 5.32
N VAL A 5 -28.40 27.55 5.86
CA VAL A 5 -28.78 26.20 6.29
C VAL A 5 -28.74 25.20 5.11
N LYS A 6 -28.24 23.98 5.35
CA LYS A 6 -28.10 22.91 4.35
C LYS A 6 -27.18 23.26 3.17
N MET A 7 -26.15 24.05 3.42
CA MET A 7 -25.13 24.39 2.42
C MET A 7 -23.80 23.73 2.78
N ILE A 8 -23.03 23.33 1.75
CA ILE A 8 -21.60 23.09 1.87
C ILE A 8 -20.87 24.38 1.51
N VAL A 9 -19.95 24.76 2.38
CA VAL A 9 -19.19 26.01 2.26
C VAL A 9 -17.71 25.66 2.27
N GLY A 10 -17.00 26.03 1.21
CA GLY A 10 -15.54 25.96 1.12
C GLY A 10 -14.93 27.26 1.56
N ILE A 11 -14.02 27.23 2.53
CA ILE A 11 -13.32 28.40 3.05
C ILE A 11 -11.81 28.21 3.08
N ARG A 12 -11.07 29.28 2.82
CA ARG A 12 -9.67 29.41 3.22
C ARG A 12 -9.56 30.47 4.30
N PHE A 13 -8.67 30.28 5.25
CA PHE A 13 -8.50 31.23 6.33
C PHE A 13 -7.07 31.31 6.84
N ASN A 14 -6.72 32.45 7.42
CA ASN A 14 -5.62 32.55 8.36
C ASN A 14 -6.17 32.78 9.77
N MET A 15 -5.58 32.13 10.78
CA MET A 15 -5.95 32.29 12.18
C MET A 15 -4.85 33.04 12.94
N TYR A 16 -5.24 33.98 13.80
CA TYR A 16 -4.35 34.83 14.58
C TYR A 16 -4.74 34.82 16.06
N ASP A 17 -3.79 35.04 16.96
CA ASP A 17 -4.08 35.35 18.36
C ASP A 17 -4.33 36.84 18.61
N GLU A 18 -4.68 37.19 19.86
CA GLU A 18 -4.98 38.57 20.27
C GLU A 18 -3.87 39.60 20.03
N SER A 19 -2.62 39.14 19.93
CA SER A 19 -1.47 40.01 19.66
C SER A 19 -1.24 40.23 18.16
N GLY A 20 -1.99 39.52 17.31
CA GLY A 20 -1.83 39.51 15.86
C GLY A 20 -0.80 38.51 15.35
N GLN A 21 -0.30 37.60 16.21
CA GLN A 21 0.58 36.53 15.78
C GLN A 21 -0.21 35.49 14.98
N LEU A 22 0.31 35.11 13.81
CA LEU A 22 -0.26 34.07 12.97
C LEU A 22 -0.13 32.70 13.67
N LEU A 23 -1.25 32.07 13.94
CA LEU A 23 -1.35 30.73 14.52
C LEU A 23 -1.48 29.66 13.43
N GLU A 24 -2.21 29.95 12.36
CA GLU A 24 -2.44 29.02 11.24
C GLU A 24 -2.50 29.79 9.92
N ALA A 25 -1.71 29.33 8.94
CA ALA A 25 -1.68 29.88 7.59
C ALA A 25 -2.45 28.95 6.64
N GLY A 26 -3.54 29.41 6.04
CA GLY A 26 -4.41 28.59 5.20
C GLY A 26 -4.77 29.18 3.85
N PHE A 27 -4.29 30.38 3.49
CA PHE A 27 -4.55 30.96 2.15
C PHE A 27 -3.83 30.25 1.00
N ASP A 28 -2.66 29.66 1.27
CA ASP A 28 -1.90 28.85 0.31
C ASP A 28 -2.27 27.35 0.35
N ALA A 29 -3.22 26.97 1.22
CA ALA A 29 -3.75 25.61 1.34
C ALA A 29 -5.07 25.46 0.55
N PRO A 30 -5.45 24.23 0.16
CA PRO A 30 -6.79 23.96 -0.39
C PRO A 30 -7.91 24.38 0.57
N PRO A 31 -9.07 24.81 0.06
CA PRO A 31 -10.19 25.23 0.90
C PRO A 31 -10.73 24.09 1.77
N VAL A 32 -11.02 24.41 3.03
CA VAL A 32 -11.72 23.53 3.97
C VAL A 32 -13.21 23.61 3.69
N CYS A 33 -13.80 22.48 3.30
CA CYS A 33 -15.24 22.37 3.06
C CYS A 33 -15.96 21.84 4.30
N TYR A 34 -17.01 22.54 4.75
CA TYR A 34 -17.84 22.13 5.87
C TYR A 34 -19.33 22.21 5.55
N PHE A 35 -20.14 21.41 6.26
CA PHE A 35 -21.59 21.53 6.23
C PHE A 35 -22.04 22.62 7.20
N HIS A 36 -22.71 23.65 6.68
CA HIS A 36 -23.14 24.78 7.48
C HIS A 36 -24.31 24.39 8.39
N GLY A 37 -24.04 24.46 9.70
CA GLY A 37 -24.87 23.89 10.77
C GLY A 37 -24.36 22.56 11.34
N GLY A 38 -23.24 22.02 10.85
CA GLY A 38 -22.57 20.84 11.41
C GLY A 38 -21.46 21.20 12.41
N ASP A 39 -20.80 20.21 13.01
CA ASP A 39 -19.86 20.42 14.12
C ASP A 39 -18.37 20.51 13.71
N LEU A 40 -18.07 20.50 12.41
CA LEU A 40 -16.68 20.43 11.91
C LEU A 40 -15.86 21.71 12.20
N ILE A 41 -16.51 22.87 12.20
CA ILE A 41 -15.87 24.14 12.57
C ILE A 41 -16.69 24.85 13.64
N MET A 42 -16.06 25.77 14.39
CA MET A 42 -16.69 26.45 15.53
C MET A 42 -18.00 27.13 15.14
N ARG A 43 -19.06 26.90 15.92
CA ARG A 43 -20.40 27.44 15.65
C ARG A 43 -20.42 28.98 15.57
N ALA A 44 -19.70 29.65 16.46
CA ALA A 44 -19.57 31.11 16.47
C ALA A 44 -18.88 31.65 15.20
N LEU A 45 -17.97 30.86 14.59
CA LEU A 45 -17.37 31.18 13.29
C LEU A 45 -18.41 31.02 12.18
N GLN A 46 -19.16 29.91 12.16
CA GLN A 46 -20.19 29.67 11.14
C GLN A 46 -21.25 30.77 11.13
N GLU A 47 -21.77 31.14 12.30
CA GLU A 47 -22.80 32.17 12.44
C GLU A 47 -22.37 33.51 11.83
N GLN A 48 -21.10 33.87 12.00
CA GLN A 48 -20.53 35.10 11.42
C GLN A 48 -20.23 35.01 9.92
N LEU A 49 -20.23 33.81 9.31
CA LEU A 49 -20.11 33.64 7.86
C LEU A 49 -21.48 33.60 7.15
N CYS A 50 -22.58 33.54 7.89
CA CYS A 50 -23.93 33.49 7.33
C CYS A 50 -24.21 34.68 6.39
N GLY A 51 -24.84 34.41 5.25
CA GLY A 51 -25.19 35.40 4.24
C GLY A 51 -24.08 35.78 3.25
N LEU A 52 -22.84 35.33 3.46
CA LEU A 52 -21.73 35.56 2.50
C LEU A 52 -21.87 34.72 1.23
N SER A 53 -21.34 35.20 0.12
CA SER A 53 -21.26 34.48 -1.16
C SER A 53 -19.82 34.07 -1.48
N ALA A 54 -19.66 33.15 -2.43
CA ALA A 54 -18.34 32.83 -2.98
C ALA A 54 -17.66 34.09 -3.54
N GLY A 55 -16.38 34.28 -3.21
CA GLY A 55 -15.59 35.47 -3.49
C GLY A 55 -15.58 36.51 -2.36
N ASP A 56 -16.51 36.44 -1.40
CA ASP A 56 -16.52 37.35 -0.27
C ASP A 56 -15.42 36.98 0.75
N SER A 57 -14.89 38.00 1.42
CA SER A 57 -13.97 37.83 2.55
C SER A 57 -14.53 38.50 3.80
N ARG A 58 -14.15 37.97 4.97
CA ARG A 58 -14.59 38.50 6.27
C ARG A 58 -13.55 38.22 7.34
N ARG A 59 -13.28 39.25 8.16
CA ARG A 59 -12.58 39.07 9.42
C ARG A 59 -13.59 38.69 10.51
N VAL A 60 -13.35 37.57 11.18
CA VAL A 60 -14.21 37.01 12.23
C VAL A 60 -13.45 37.03 13.56
N PHE A 61 -14.14 37.43 14.64
CA PHE A 61 -13.59 37.46 15.99
C PHE A 61 -14.30 36.42 16.85
N LEU A 62 -13.52 35.61 17.59
CA LEU A 62 -14.04 34.68 18.59
C LEU A 62 -13.47 35.01 19.98
N ALA A 63 -14.35 35.11 20.98
CA ALA A 63 -14.00 35.26 22.37
C ALA A 63 -13.47 33.95 22.98
N GLU A 64 -12.85 34.03 24.16
CA GLU A 64 -12.24 32.91 24.88
C GLU A 64 -13.20 31.74 25.12
N SER A 65 -14.48 32.02 25.36
CA SER A 65 -15.52 31.02 25.58
C SER A 65 -16.07 30.37 24.30
N GLU A 66 -15.72 30.89 23.12
CA GLU A 66 -16.30 30.49 21.83
C GLU A 66 -15.40 29.57 21.02
N ASN A 67 -14.20 29.28 21.52
CA ASN A 67 -13.20 28.46 20.85
C ASN A 67 -12.45 27.58 21.85
N PRO A 68 -11.91 26.43 21.41
CA PRO A 68 -11.28 25.46 22.30
C PRO A 68 -9.92 25.89 22.86
N LEU A 69 -9.31 26.96 22.34
CA LEU A 69 -7.99 27.43 22.79
C LEU A 69 -8.09 28.27 24.08
N GLY A 70 -9.29 28.64 24.53
CA GLY A 70 -9.49 29.42 25.75
C GLY A 70 -8.84 30.80 25.71
N LYS A 71 -8.63 31.36 24.51
CA LYS A 71 -8.02 32.69 24.28
C LYS A 71 -8.75 33.42 23.16
N LYS A 72 -8.62 34.75 23.07
CA LYS A 72 -9.18 35.52 21.95
C LYS A 72 -8.42 35.22 20.67
N ILE A 73 -9.16 34.95 19.59
CA ILE A 73 -8.61 34.65 18.27
C ILE A 73 -9.37 35.38 17.17
N PHE A 74 -8.69 35.60 16.05
CA PHE A 74 -9.25 36.21 14.85
C PHE A 74 -9.02 35.32 13.63
N PHE A 75 -9.99 35.28 12.73
CA PHE A 75 -9.86 34.63 11.43
C PHE A 75 -9.99 35.67 10.32
N ASP A 76 -9.08 35.64 9.37
CA ASP A 76 -9.32 36.25 8.05
C ASP A 76 -9.80 35.14 7.12
N VAL A 77 -11.07 35.16 6.74
CA VAL A 77 -11.72 34.09 5.97
C VAL A 77 -12.05 34.57 4.57
N VAL A 78 -11.82 33.72 3.57
CA VAL A 78 -12.30 33.87 2.19
C VAL A 78 -13.26 32.73 1.89
N ILE A 79 -14.43 33.04 1.34
CA ILE A 79 -15.40 32.04 0.89
C ILE A 79 -15.05 31.64 -0.54
N ASP A 80 -14.56 30.42 -0.72
CA ASP A 80 -14.19 29.91 -2.04
C ASP A 80 -15.40 29.36 -2.81
N SER A 81 -16.29 28.66 -2.11
CA SER A 81 -17.46 28.07 -2.74
C SER A 81 -18.64 27.96 -1.78
N VAL A 82 -19.83 28.03 -2.35
CA VAL A 82 -21.09 27.83 -1.63
C VAL A 82 -22.03 27.03 -2.52
N ARG A 83 -22.43 25.83 -2.07
CA ARG A 83 -23.38 24.98 -2.80
C ARG A 83 -24.39 24.33 -1.86
N PRO A 84 -25.55 23.86 -2.36
CA PRO A 84 -26.46 23.06 -1.56
C PRO A 84 -25.80 21.74 -1.15
N ALA A 85 -26.10 21.28 0.05
CA ALA A 85 -25.73 19.95 0.52
C ALA A 85 -26.60 18.88 -0.16
N THR A 86 -25.99 17.75 -0.49
CA THR A 86 -26.72 16.57 -0.98
C THR A 86 -27.55 15.92 0.13
N SER A 87 -28.50 15.05 -0.24
CA SER A 87 -29.26 14.29 0.76
C SER A 87 -28.36 13.43 1.66
N ALA A 88 -27.27 12.88 1.12
CA ALA A 88 -26.30 12.11 1.90
C ALA A 88 -25.54 12.99 2.90
N GLU A 89 -25.06 14.18 2.47
CA GLU A 89 -24.41 15.15 3.35
C GLU A 89 -25.35 15.69 4.42
N MET A 90 -26.64 15.88 4.09
CA MET A 90 -27.66 16.28 5.06
C MET A 90 -27.90 15.21 6.13
N VAL A 91 -27.85 13.93 5.77
CA VAL A 91 -27.97 12.82 6.73
C VAL A 91 -26.70 12.69 7.56
N ALA A 92 -25.54 12.85 6.93
CA ALA A 92 -24.23 12.73 7.58
C ALA A 92 -23.89 13.92 8.48
N GLY A 93 -24.48 15.09 8.26
CA GLY A 93 -24.22 16.32 9.01
C GLY A 93 -22.86 16.98 8.74
N HIS A 94 -22.11 16.48 7.74
CA HIS A 94 -20.81 17.01 7.33
C HIS A 94 -20.63 16.91 5.81
N HIS A 95 -19.63 17.61 5.28
CA HIS A 95 -19.28 17.51 3.86
C HIS A 95 -18.77 16.11 3.54
N LEU A 96 -19.36 15.46 2.55
CA LEU A 96 -18.89 14.19 2.01
C LEU A 96 -17.96 14.49 0.84
N PRO A 97 -16.67 14.11 0.92
CA PRO A 97 -15.74 14.28 -0.18
C PRO A 97 -16.31 13.66 -1.48
N GLY A 98 -16.13 14.33 -2.62
CA GLY A 98 -16.56 13.80 -3.94
C GLY A 98 -17.97 14.15 -4.41
N HIS A 99 -18.80 14.83 -3.63
CA HIS A 99 -20.18 15.20 -4.02
C HIS A 99 -20.39 16.64 -4.51
N GLY A 100 -19.33 17.30 -4.99
CA GLY A 100 -19.39 18.69 -5.51
C GLY A 100 -18.77 18.93 -6.89
N ASN A 101 -18.07 17.95 -7.45
CA ASN A 101 -17.52 18.00 -8.81
C ASN A 101 -17.85 16.67 -9.48
N THR A 102 -18.62 16.70 -10.56
CA THR A 102 -18.88 15.53 -11.42
C THR A 102 -17.65 15.08 -12.22
N GLU A 103 -16.47 15.64 -11.95
CA GLU A 103 -15.23 15.43 -12.73
C GLU A 103 -14.08 14.78 -11.94
N SER A 104 -14.08 14.77 -10.61
CA SER A 104 -13.02 14.08 -9.84
C SER A 104 -13.35 12.60 -9.68
N GLN A 105 -12.95 11.79 -10.66
CA GLN A 105 -13.10 10.35 -10.62
C GLN A 105 -12.01 9.73 -9.71
N LEU A 106 -12.41 9.15 -8.57
CA LEU A 106 -11.51 8.30 -7.78
C LEU A 106 -11.45 6.89 -8.37
N VAL A 107 -10.25 6.42 -8.68
CA VAL A 107 -10.00 5.05 -9.15
C VAL A 107 -9.06 4.36 -8.19
N VAL A 108 -9.50 3.25 -7.59
CA VAL A 108 -8.73 2.43 -6.66
C VAL A 108 -8.47 1.06 -7.27
N HIS A 109 -7.20 0.76 -7.47
CA HIS A 109 -6.71 -0.54 -7.91
C HIS A 109 -6.21 -1.32 -6.70
N LEU A 110 -7.04 -2.24 -6.19
CA LEU A 110 -6.64 -3.18 -5.16
C LEU A 110 -5.78 -4.27 -5.81
N VAL A 111 -4.51 -4.34 -5.42
CA VAL A 111 -3.52 -5.26 -6.00
C VAL A 111 -3.20 -6.35 -4.98
N SER A 112 -3.75 -7.53 -5.21
CA SER A 112 -3.57 -8.76 -4.43
C SER A 112 -2.61 -9.74 -5.14
N GLY A 113 -2.33 -10.86 -4.49
CA GLY A 113 -1.52 -11.95 -5.00
C GLY A 113 -0.42 -12.36 -4.04
N PHE A 114 0.06 -13.58 -4.21
CA PHE A 114 0.90 -14.23 -3.22
C PHE A 114 2.26 -13.54 -2.99
N LEU A 115 2.93 -13.88 -1.89
CA LEU A 115 4.26 -13.34 -1.57
C LEU A 115 5.21 -13.57 -2.75
N GLY A 116 5.97 -12.53 -3.09
CA GLY A 116 6.94 -12.59 -4.18
C GLY A 116 6.35 -12.60 -5.60
N SER A 117 5.04 -12.52 -5.82
CA SER A 117 4.43 -12.57 -7.17
C SER A 117 4.79 -11.39 -8.09
N GLY A 118 5.34 -10.30 -7.54
CA GLY A 118 5.84 -9.15 -8.30
C GLY A 118 4.93 -7.91 -8.30
N LYS A 119 3.95 -7.85 -7.39
CA LYS A 119 3.03 -6.71 -7.18
C LYS A 119 3.75 -5.35 -7.15
N THR A 120 4.67 -5.15 -6.21
CA THR A 120 5.40 -3.89 -6.04
C THR A 120 6.09 -3.43 -7.34
N THR A 121 6.72 -4.37 -8.06
CA THR A 121 7.41 -4.07 -9.33
C THR A 121 6.41 -3.70 -10.43
N ALA A 122 5.30 -4.42 -10.53
CA ALA A 122 4.24 -4.12 -11.49
C ALA A 122 3.61 -2.75 -11.23
N ILE A 123 3.31 -2.43 -9.96
CA ILE A 123 2.78 -1.11 -9.57
C ILE A 123 3.79 -0.02 -9.94
N TYR A 124 5.09 -0.21 -9.67
CA TYR A 124 6.12 0.76 -10.06
C TYR A 124 6.13 1.03 -11.57
N GLN A 125 6.17 -0.01 -12.40
CA GLN A 125 6.13 0.16 -13.85
C GLN A 125 4.83 0.81 -14.33
N ALA A 126 3.70 0.44 -13.71
CA ALA A 126 2.42 1.06 -13.99
C ALA A 126 2.42 2.57 -13.66
N CYS A 127 2.93 2.94 -12.49
CA CYS A 127 3.08 4.33 -12.07
C CYS A 127 4.01 5.11 -13.00
N LYS A 128 5.15 4.53 -13.39
CA LYS A 128 6.09 5.13 -14.35
C LYS A 128 5.41 5.45 -15.68
N SER A 129 4.62 4.52 -16.23
CA SER A 129 3.87 4.75 -17.47
C SER A 129 2.77 5.81 -17.33
N LEU A 130 2.07 5.85 -16.19
CA LEU A 130 1.05 6.86 -15.91
C LEU A 130 1.66 8.26 -15.74
N GLN A 131 2.79 8.38 -15.04
CA GLN A 131 3.53 9.63 -14.89
C GLN A 131 4.05 10.16 -16.23
N ALA A 132 4.51 9.27 -17.11
CA ALA A 132 4.90 9.66 -18.47
C ALA A 132 3.73 10.26 -19.29
N ASN A 133 2.49 9.93 -18.92
CA ASN A 133 1.27 10.48 -19.52
C ASN A 133 0.66 11.64 -18.70
N GLY A 134 1.40 12.20 -17.73
CA GLY A 134 0.98 13.37 -16.94
C GLY A 134 0.05 13.05 -15.76
N SER A 135 -0.15 11.78 -15.41
CA SER A 135 -0.92 11.39 -14.21
C SER A 135 -0.02 11.30 -12.97
N GLU A 136 -0.58 11.56 -11.80
CA GLU A 136 0.12 11.46 -10.51
C GLU A 136 -0.49 10.34 -9.66
N PRO A 137 -0.14 9.06 -9.93
CA PRO A 137 -0.69 7.95 -9.17
C PRO A 137 -0.11 7.91 -7.75
N ILE A 138 -0.95 7.53 -6.79
CA ILE A 138 -0.58 7.37 -5.39
C ILE A 138 -0.57 5.89 -5.05
N VAL A 139 0.45 5.44 -4.33
CA VAL A 139 0.53 4.06 -3.86
C VAL A 139 0.22 4.00 -2.37
N ILE A 140 -0.65 3.09 -1.96
CA ILE A 140 -0.80 2.69 -0.57
C ILE A 140 -0.16 1.31 -0.46
N THR A 141 0.89 1.19 0.34
CA THR A 141 1.56 -0.07 0.62
C THR A 141 0.99 -0.68 1.90
N ASN A 142 1.02 -2.00 1.97
CA ASN A 142 0.73 -2.72 3.20
C ASN A 142 1.77 -3.80 3.44
N ASP A 143 2.39 -3.72 4.61
CA ASP A 143 3.20 -4.77 5.20
C ASP A 143 2.76 -4.87 6.66
N GLN A 144 2.51 -6.08 7.18
CA GLN A 144 2.25 -6.24 8.62
C GLN A 144 3.51 -5.94 9.45
N GLY A 145 4.68 -5.87 8.82
CA GLY A 145 5.93 -5.40 9.37
C GLY A 145 5.93 -3.89 9.68
N ARG A 146 6.94 -3.45 10.42
CA ARG A 146 7.11 -2.01 10.75
C ARG A 146 8.08 -1.29 9.82
N LEU A 147 8.91 -2.04 9.10
CA LEU A 147 9.90 -1.46 8.19
C LEU A 147 9.25 -1.09 6.86
N LEU A 148 9.47 0.14 6.41
CA LEU A 148 8.76 0.74 5.28
C LEU A 148 9.45 0.40 3.93
N VAL A 149 9.84 -0.85 3.68
CA VAL A 149 10.70 -1.21 2.52
C VAL A 149 10.07 -0.81 1.19
N ASP A 150 8.82 -1.22 0.97
CA ASP A 150 8.17 -0.96 -0.30
C ASP A 150 7.77 0.53 -0.43
N THR A 151 7.44 1.20 0.68
CA THR A 151 7.19 2.66 0.70
C THR A 151 8.45 3.45 0.33
N HIS A 152 9.61 3.13 0.92
CA HIS A 152 10.89 3.75 0.55
C HIS A 152 11.26 3.45 -0.90
N PHE A 153 10.93 2.25 -1.40
CA PHE A 153 11.14 1.92 -2.81
C PHE A 153 10.34 2.85 -3.72
N PHE A 154 9.06 3.12 -3.46
CA PHE A 154 8.27 4.07 -4.26
C PHE A 154 8.76 5.51 -4.12
N CYS A 155 9.01 5.98 -2.90
CA CYS A 155 9.49 7.34 -2.64
C CYS A 155 10.86 7.61 -3.31
N SER A 156 11.79 6.65 -3.26
CA SER A 156 13.09 6.78 -3.94
C SER A 156 13.00 6.83 -5.47
N LYS A 157 11.83 6.47 -6.03
CA LYS A 157 11.50 6.57 -7.46
C LYS A 157 10.62 7.78 -7.80
N GLY A 158 10.39 8.69 -6.85
CA GLY A 158 9.55 9.88 -7.06
C GLY A 158 8.06 9.57 -7.18
N ILE A 159 7.60 8.45 -6.62
CA ILE A 159 6.18 8.09 -6.56
C ILE A 159 5.68 8.35 -5.14
N GLN A 160 4.56 9.06 -5.03
CA GLN A 160 3.92 9.30 -3.73
C GLN A 160 3.43 7.97 -3.15
N ALA A 161 3.88 7.64 -1.94
CA ALA A 161 3.47 6.43 -1.25
C ALA A 161 3.04 6.71 0.20
N LEU A 162 1.94 6.09 0.60
CA LEU A 162 1.44 6.00 1.98
C LEU A 162 1.57 4.55 2.45
N GLN A 163 1.58 4.33 3.77
CA GLN A 163 1.70 2.99 4.33
C GLN A 163 0.66 2.71 5.39
N ILE A 164 0.11 1.50 5.32
CA ILE A 164 -0.59 0.85 6.42
C ILE A 164 0.36 -0.18 7.04
N SER A 165 0.52 -0.12 8.36
CA SER A 165 1.40 -1.00 9.12
C SER A 165 0.63 -1.72 10.23
N GLY A 166 1.19 -2.82 10.73
CA GLY A 166 0.61 -3.54 11.86
C GLY A 166 -0.67 -4.33 11.56
N GLY A 167 -0.92 -4.68 10.30
CA GLY A 167 -2.00 -5.59 9.90
C GLY A 167 -2.48 -5.40 8.45
N CYS A 168 -3.12 -6.42 7.87
CA CYS A 168 -3.66 -6.33 6.50
C CYS A 168 -4.81 -5.29 6.42
N TYR A 169 -5.12 -4.81 5.20
CA TYR A 169 -6.21 -3.90 4.91
C TYR A 169 -7.55 -4.33 5.48
N CYS A 170 -7.86 -5.62 5.54
CA CYS A 170 -9.10 -6.11 6.13
C CYS A 170 -9.18 -5.83 7.65
N CYS A 171 -8.04 -5.89 8.35
CA CYS A 171 -7.93 -5.61 9.78
C CYS A 171 -7.76 -4.11 10.08
N ASN A 172 -7.21 -3.35 9.12
CA ASN A 172 -6.97 -1.91 9.21
C ASN A 172 -7.83 -1.10 8.22
N TYR A 173 -9.06 -1.56 7.98
CA TYR A 173 -9.93 -0.98 6.95
C TYR A 173 -10.18 0.51 7.15
N THR A 174 -10.48 0.94 8.38
CA THR A 174 -10.77 2.34 8.70
C THR A 174 -9.59 3.26 8.38
N THR A 175 -8.35 2.78 8.54
CA THR A 175 -7.15 3.52 8.15
C THR A 175 -7.04 3.64 6.63
N LEU A 176 -7.29 2.57 5.89
CA LEU A 176 -7.31 2.58 4.42
C LEU A 176 -8.37 3.53 3.89
N GLU A 177 -9.58 3.44 4.40
CA GLU A 177 -10.68 4.32 4.05
C GLU A 177 -10.35 5.78 4.32
N GLY A 178 -9.82 6.11 5.51
CA GLY A 178 -9.40 7.46 5.85
C GLY A 178 -8.31 8.01 4.93
N MET A 179 -7.32 7.18 4.55
CA MET A 179 -6.28 7.57 3.59
C MET A 179 -6.85 7.85 2.20
N ILE A 180 -7.71 6.97 1.69
CA ILE A 180 -8.34 7.12 0.38
C ILE A 180 -9.26 8.36 0.36
N ALA A 181 -10.05 8.56 1.41
CA ALA A 181 -10.89 9.75 1.57
C ALA A 181 -10.04 11.03 1.62
N GLY A 182 -8.92 10.99 2.33
CA GLY A 182 -7.96 12.11 2.40
C GLY A 182 -7.25 12.41 1.07
N ILE A 183 -7.02 11.40 0.23
CA ILE A 183 -6.54 11.61 -1.15
C ILE A 183 -7.61 12.30 -1.98
N MET A 184 -8.85 11.80 -1.89
CA MET A 184 -9.98 12.32 -2.67
C MET A 184 -10.33 13.77 -2.31
N THR A 185 -10.14 14.20 -1.06
CA THR A 185 -10.38 15.60 -0.66
C THR A 185 -9.34 16.58 -1.20
N ARG A 186 -8.12 16.11 -1.47
CA ARG A 186 -6.99 16.96 -1.89
C ARG A 186 -6.85 17.07 -3.41
N ALA A 187 -7.43 16.12 -4.15
CA ALA A 187 -7.30 16.07 -5.59
C ALA A 187 -8.26 17.06 -6.28
N SER A 188 -7.73 17.88 -7.17
CA SER A 188 -8.50 18.76 -8.05
C SER A 188 -9.12 18.02 -9.25
N GLU A 189 -8.58 16.84 -9.61
CA GLU A 189 -8.94 16.04 -10.78
C GLU A 189 -9.10 14.53 -10.45
N ARG A 190 -8.87 13.64 -11.43
CA ARG A 190 -8.91 12.18 -11.30
C ARG A 190 -7.75 11.67 -10.43
N SER A 191 -8.08 10.94 -9.35
CA SER A 191 -7.09 10.27 -8.50
C SER A 191 -6.95 8.79 -8.88
N ILE A 192 -5.73 8.33 -9.14
CA ILE A 192 -5.44 6.91 -9.35
C ILE A 192 -4.67 6.41 -8.13
N VAL A 193 -5.26 5.47 -7.40
CA VAL A 193 -4.67 4.87 -6.20
C VAL A 193 -4.38 3.40 -6.46
N PHE A 194 -3.14 2.97 -6.29
CA PHE A 194 -2.79 1.55 -6.20
C PHE A 194 -2.66 1.15 -4.74
N ALA A 195 -3.51 0.25 -4.25
CA ALA A 195 -3.41 -0.28 -2.90
C ALA A 195 -2.82 -1.71 -2.96
N GLU A 196 -1.54 -1.84 -2.64
CA GLU A 196 -0.84 -3.13 -2.59
C GLU A 196 -1.23 -3.88 -1.31
N ALA A 197 -1.94 -5.00 -1.44
CA ALA A 197 -2.29 -5.84 -0.31
C ALA A 197 -1.10 -6.70 0.14
N VAL A 198 -1.10 -7.08 1.42
CA VAL A 198 -0.12 -8.04 1.96
C VAL A 198 -0.19 -9.33 1.16
N GLY A 199 0.97 -9.93 0.84
CA GLY A 199 1.02 -11.11 -0.03
C GLY A 199 0.35 -12.37 0.53
N SER A 200 0.04 -12.43 1.82
CA SER A 200 -0.74 -13.51 2.44
C SER A 200 -2.23 -13.16 2.57
N CYS A 201 -2.66 -11.95 2.23
CA CYS A 201 -4.02 -11.49 2.45
C CYS A 201 -5.00 -12.00 1.38
N THR A 202 -6.19 -12.42 1.81
CA THR A 202 -7.30 -12.83 0.94
C THR A 202 -8.63 -12.32 1.50
N ASP A 203 -9.74 -12.60 0.81
CA ASP A 203 -11.08 -12.09 1.10
C ASP A 203 -11.21 -10.56 0.97
N ILE A 204 -10.39 -9.96 0.10
CA ILE A 204 -10.31 -8.51 -0.13
C ILE A 204 -11.62 -8.00 -0.74
N VAL A 205 -12.32 -8.81 -1.53
CA VAL A 205 -13.62 -8.42 -2.10
C VAL A 205 -14.64 -8.14 -1.01
N ALA A 206 -14.80 -9.06 -0.06
CA ALA A 206 -15.79 -8.97 1.01
C ALA A 206 -15.41 -7.95 2.09
N THR A 207 -14.11 -7.82 2.38
CA THR A 207 -13.60 -7.06 3.54
C THR A 207 -13.09 -5.66 3.19
N VAL A 208 -12.80 -5.38 1.91
CA VAL A 208 -12.24 -4.09 1.47
C VAL A 208 -13.02 -3.51 0.31
N MET A 209 -13.16 -4.22 -0.81
CA MET A 209 -13.79 -3.69 -2.02
C MET A 209 -15.25 -3.28 -1.78
N LYS A 210 -16.08 -4.20 -1.28
CA LYS A 210 -17.50 -3.92 -1.02
C LYS A 210 -17.68 -2.79 0.00
N PRO A 211 -16.97 -2.79 1.14
CA PRO A 211 -16.95 -1.65 2.04
C PRO A 211 -16.57 -0.31 1.40
N LEU A 212 -15.48 -0.25 0.61
CA LEU A 212 -15.06 0.97 -0.07
C LEU A 212 -16.13 1.49 -1.04
N LEU A 213 -16.81 0.59 -1.75
CA LEU A 213 -17.91 0.97 -2.65
C LEU A 213 -19.12 1.52 -1.90
N ASN A 214 -19.36 1.06 -0.68
CA ASN A 214 -20.43 1.59 0.16
C ASN A 214 -20.08 2.95 0.75
N SER A 215 -18.82 3.18 1.15
CA SER A 215 -18.40 4.43 1.79
C SER A 215 -17.98 5.52 0.82
N LEU A 216 -17.59 5.16 -0.40
CA LEU A 216 -17.18 6.09 -1.46
C LEU A 216 -18.03 5.89 -2.73
N PRO A 217 -19.30 6.34 -2.74
CA PRO A 217 -20.18 6.22 -3.90
C PRO A 217 -19.58 6.90 -5.12
N GLY A 218 -19.48 6.17 -6.24
CA GLY A 218 -18.92 6.69 -7.49
C GLY A 218 -17.43 6.41 -7.70
N ALA A 219 -16.73 5.88 -6.70
CA ALA A 219 -15.37 5.36 -6.88
C ALA A 219 -15.38 4.13 -7.81
N VAL A 220 -14.38 4.06 -8.69
CA VAL A 220 -14.11 2.86 -9.50
C VAL A 220 -13.10 2.00 -8.75
N VAL A 221 -13.51 0.81 -8.32
CA VAL A 221 -12.65 -0.13 -7.58
C VAL A 221 -12.45 -1.39 -8.42
N THR A 222 -11.20 -1.81 -8.54
CA THR A 222 -10.81 -3.05 -9.23
C THR A 222 -9.98 -3.93 -8.31
N VAL A 223 -10.06 -5.25 -8.50
CA VAL A 223 -9.24 -6.24 -7.76
C VAL A 223 -8.46 -7.07 -8.77
N THR A 224 -7.13 -7.01 -8.69
CA THR A 224 -6.20 -7.83 -9.49
C THR A 224 -5.47 -8.79 -8.57
N SER A 225 -5.34 -10.07 -8.96
CA SER A 225 -4.46 -11.02 -8.28
C SER A 225 -3.24 -11.35 -9.13
N PHE A 226 -2.05 -11.16 -8.57
CA PHE A 226 -0.79 -11.49 -9.21
C PHE A 226 -0.36 -12.92 -8.86
N ALA A 227 -0.08 -13.72 -9.89
CA ALA A 227 0.41 -15.08 -9.78
C ALA A 227 1.86 -15.17 -10.29
N ASP A 228 2.76 -15.82 -9.53
CA ASP A 228 4.07 -16.21 -10.05
C ASP A 228 3.92 -17.45 -10.94
N ALA A 229 4.27 -17.33 -12.22
CA ALA A 229 4.09 -18.40 -13.18
C ALA A 229 4.82 -19.71 -12.80
N ARG A 230 5.97 -19.60 -12.12
CA ARG A 230 6.75 -20.78 -11.69
C ARG A 230 6.08 -21.52 -10.54
N LEU A 231 5.54 -20.76 -9.58
CA LEU A 231 4.81 -21.33 -8.44
C LEU A 231 3.55 -22.05 -8.94
N LEU A 232 2.83 -21.42 -9.87
CA LEU A 232 1.65 -22.01 -10.46
C LEU A 232 1.96 -23.29 -11.26
N LEU A 233 3.04 -23.28 -12.06
CA LEU A 233 3.50 -24.47 -12.77
C LEU A 233 3.86 -25.61 -11.82
N ASN A 234 4.59 -25.31 -10.73
CA ASN A 234 4.95 -26.30 -9.73
C ASN A 234 3.71 -26.95 -9.11
N LEU A 235 2.73 -26.13 -8.74
CA LEU A 235 1.44 -26.59 -8.20
C LEU A 235 0.67 -27.49 -9.18
N ILE A 236 0.59 -27.10 -10.46
CA ILE A 236 -0.07 -27.89 -11.51
C ILE A 236 0.56 -29.27 -11.67
N ARG A 237 1.89 -29.35 -11.50
CA ARG A 237 2.66 -30.60 -11.56
C ARG A 237 2.63 -31.41 -10.26
N GLY A 238 1.81 -31.02 -9.29
CA GLY A 238 1.69 -31.69 -8.00
C GLY A 238 2.85 -31.42 -7.03
N GLY A 239 3.66 -30.41 -7.31
CA GLY A 239 4.67 -29.94 -6.37
C GLY A 239 4.03 -29.21 -5.19
N GLN A 240 4.60 -29.44 -4.01
CA GLN A 240 4.18 -28.80 -2.77
C GLN A 240 5.37 -28.03 -2.19
N ILE A 241 5.44 -26.74 -2.51
CA ILE A 241 6.50 -25.85 -2.00
C ILE A 241 6.19 -25.38 -0.57
N TYR A 242 4.90 -25.17 -0.25
CA TYR A 242 4.45 -24.66 1.03
C TYR A 242 3.48 -25.64 1.70
N ALA A 243 3.25 -25.49 3.00
CA ALA A 243 2.21 -26.22 3.72
C ALA A 243 0.82 -26.03 3.09
N ASP A 244 -0.06 -27.02 3.28
CA ASP A 244 -1.41 -27.05 2.69
C ASP A 244 -2.23 -25.78 2.99
N ASP A 245 -2.13 -25.24 4.20
CA ASP A 245 -2.87 -24.03 4.60
C ASP A 245 -2.30 -22.75 3.96
N VAL A 246 -1.00 -22.73 3.64
CA VAL A 246 -0.40 -21.64 2.84
C VAL A 246 -0.83 -21.78 1.38
N GLY A 247 -0.87 -23.00 0.85
CA GLY A 247 -1.43 -23.30 -0.47
C GLY A 247 -2.91 -22.89 -0.57
N TYR A 248 -3.69 -23.09 0.48
CA TYR A 248 -5.07 -22.65 0.57
C TYR A 248 -5.21 -21.14 0.34
N ILE A 249 -4.38 -20.31 1.00
CA ILE A 249 -4.34 -18.86 0.79
C ILE A 249 -4.06 -18.53 -0.68
N TYR A 250 -3.05 -19.16 -1.26
CA TYR A 250 -2.68 -18.97 -2.67
C TYR A 250 -3.87 -19.22 -3.61
N HIS A 251 -4.57 -20.35 -3.41
CA HIS A 251 -5.76 -20.68 -4.21
C HIS A 251 -6.87 -19.66 -4.04
N LYS A 252 -7.16 -19.24 -2.80
CA LYS A 252 -8.21 -18.26 -2.50
C LYS A 252 -7.95 -16.88 -3.07
N GLN A 253 -6.69 -16.44 -3.14
CA GLN A 253 -6.29 -15.22 -3.85
C GLN A 253 -6.53 -15.27 -5.36
N LEU A 254 -6.41 -16.44 -5.99
CA LEU A 254 -6.73 -16.61 -7.41
C LEU A 254 -8.26 -16.69 -7.61
N GLU A 255 -8.96 -17.37 -6.70
CA GLU A 255 -10.42 -17.56 -6.73
C GLU A 255 -11.18 -16.22 -6.56
N GLU A 256 -10.73 -15.30 -5.71
CA GLU A 256 -11.47 -14.06 -5.44
C GLU A 256 -11.35 -13.00 -6.54
N ALA A 257 -10.24 -12.99 -7.30
CA ALA A 257 -9.94 -11.89 -8.21
C ALA A 257 -10.66 -12.02 -9.55
N PHE A 258 -10.98 -10.89 -10.17
CA PHE A 258 -11.58 -10.89 -11.51
C PHE A 258 -10.53 -11.02 -12.63
N VAL A 259 -9.39 -10.39 -12.42
CA VAL A 259 -8.25 -10.44 -13.31
C VAL A 259 -7.08 -11.10 -12.59
N ILE A 260 -6.50 -12.11 -13.23
CA ILE A 260 -5.27 -12.76 -12.80
C ILE A 260 -4.16 -12.27 -13.72
N VAL A 261 -3.14 -11.64 -13.15
CA VAL A 261 -1.91 -11.33 -13.85
C VAL A 261 -0.92 -12.47 -13.60
N LEU A 262 -0.69 -13.28 -14.63
CA LEU A 262 0.35 -14.30 -14.66
C LEU A 262 1.69 -13.63 -14.94
N ASN A 263 2.47 -13.38 -13.88
CA ASN A 263 3.72 -12.64 -13.95
C ASN A 263 4.93 -13.56 -13.99
N LYS A 264 6.08 -13.02 -14.43
CA LYS A 264 7.37 -13.73 -14.58
C LYS A 264 7.34 -14.84 -15.65
N ILE A 265 6.58 -14.60 -16.72
CA ILE A 265 6.45 -15.54 -17.84
C ILE A 265 7.79 -15.80 -18.55
N ASP A 266 8.74 -14.88 -18.43
CA ASP A 266 10.10 -14.98 -18.97
C ASP A 266 10.92 -16.12 -18.36
N LEU A 267 10.48 -16.65 -17.21
CA LEU A 267 11.14 -17.75 -16.51
C LEU A 267 10.59 -19.13 -16.88
N LEU A 268 9.64 -19.20 -17.82
CA LEU A 268 9.02 -20.44 -18.28
C LEU A 268 9.31 -20.64 -19.77
N HIS A 269 9.47 -21.89 -20.18
CA HIS A 269 9.45 -22.23 -21.61
C HIS A 269 8.02 -22.18 -22.16
N GLU A 270 7.88 -21.98 -23.48
CA GLU A 270 6.55 -21.83 -24.13
C GLU A 270 5.60 -23.01 -23.84
N ASN A 271 6.11 -24.24 -23.78
CA ASN A 271 5.31 -25.42 -23.45
C ASN A 271 4.77 -25.37 -22.02
N GLU A 272 5.58 -24.86 -21.07
CA GLU A 272 5.20 -24.73 -19.67
C GLU A 272 4.21 -23.59 -19.48
N LEU A 273 4.42 -22.46 -20.18
CA LEU A 273 3.48 -21.35 -20.18
C LEU A 273 2.12 -21.78 -20.76
N LYS A 274 2.11 -22.62 -21.80
CA LYS A 274 0.88 -23.20 -22.37
C LYS A 274 0.15 -24.09 -21.37
N GLU A 275 0.87 -24.92 -20.62
CA GLU A 275 0.32 -25.76 -19.54
C GLU A 275 -0.38 -24.90 -18.48
N VAL A 276 0.31 -23.85 -18.00
CA VAL A 276 -0.24 -22.91 -17.02
C VAL A 276 -1.48 -22.18 -17.56
N ARG A 277 -1.43 -21.74 -18.82
CA ARG A 277 -2.55 -21.06 -19.49
C ARG A 277 -3.79 -21.96 -19.56
N GLN A 278 -3.62 -23.22 -19.97
CA GLN A 278 -4.70 -24.20 -20.04
C GLN A 278 -5.31 -24.47 -18.67
N TYR A 279 -4.47 -24.60 -17.64
CA TYR A 279 -4.96 -24.75 -16.27
C TYR A 279 -5.79 -23.55 -15.82
N LEU A 280 -5.29 -22.32 -15.98
CA LEU A 280 -6.01 -21.11 -15.57
C LEU A 280 -7.35 -20.95 -16.30
N GLN A 281 -7.38 -21.25 -17.60
CA GLN A 281 -8.62 -21.21 -18.39
C GLN A 281 -9.63 -22.28 -17.94
N SER A 282 -9.15 -23.47 -17.54
CA SER A 282 -10.02 -24.54 -17.05
C SER A 282 -10.52 -24.30 -15.63
N ALA A 283 -9.64 -23.82 -14.74
CA ALA A 283 -9.95 -23.61 -13.32
C ALA A 283 -10.76 -22.32 -13.10
N TYR A 284 -10.53 -21.32 -13.94
CA TYR A 284 -11.13 -19.99 -13.81
C TYR A 284 -11.66 -19.45 -15.15
N PRO A 285 -12.65 -20.11 -15.76
CA PRO A 285 -13.12 -19.78 -17.11
C PRO A 285 -13.70 -18.37 -17.25
N ASP A 286 -14.22 -17.79 -16.16
CA ASP A 286 -14.85 -16.47 -16.16
C ASP A 286 -13.86 -15.31 -15.87
N LYS A 287 -12.57 -15.62 -15.64
CA LYS A 287 -11.57 -14.61 -15.27
C LYS A 287 -10.79 -14.12 -16.48
N THR A 288 -10.41 -12.85 -16.45
CA THR A 288 -9.43 -12.32 -17.41
C THR A 288 -8.03 -12.75 -16.99
N ILE A 289 -7.29 -13.42 -17.88
CA ILE A 289 -5.90 -13.81 -17.64
C ILE A 289 -4.98 -12.91 -18.47
N LEU A 290 -4.03 -12.23 -17.81
CA LEU A 290 -3.04 -11.36 -18.45
C LEU A 290 -1.64 -11.89 -18.18
N GLU A 291 -0.88 -12.14 -19.24
CA GLU A 291 0.52 -12.56 -19.15
C GLU A 291 1.43 -11.34 -19.05
N GLN A 292 2.40 -11.39 -18.13
CA GLN A 292 3.23 -10.23 -17.81
C GLN A 292 4.67 -10.61 -17.46
N ASN A 293 5.61 -9.78 -17.91
CA ASN A 293 6.94 -9.65 -17.30
C ASN A 293 7.08 -8.22 -16.78
N SER A 294 7.06 -8.05 -15.46
CA SER A 294 7.13 -6.72 -14.83
C SER A 294 8.54 -6.09 -14.85
N LEU A 295 9.56 -6.80 -15.31
CA LEU A 295 10.94 -6.30 -15.36
C LEU A 295 11.30 -5.58 -16.66
N VAL A 296 10.52 -5.79 -17.73
CA VAL A 296 10.75 -5.13 -19.02
C VAL A 296 9.91 -3.86 -19.13
N ASP A 297 10.46 -2.85 -19.81
CA ASP A 297 9.72 -1.64 -20.13
C ASP A 297 8.45 -1.99 -20.91
N ASN A 298 7.34 -1.33 -20.60
CA ASN A 298 6.00 -1.61 -21.14
C ASN A 298 5.43 -3.01 -20.85
N GLY A 299 6.09 -3.81 -20.01
CA GLY A 299 5.60 -5.14 -19.62
C GLY A 299 4.24 -5.13 -18.92
N THR A 300 3.88 -4.01 -18.28
CA THR A 300 2.59 -3.81 -17.61
C THR A 300 1.50 -3.21 -18.51
N SER A 301 1.78 -2.97 -19.79
CA SER A 301 0.88 -2.24 -20.69
C SER A 301 -0.48 -2.92 -20.87
N ALA A 302 -0.52 -4.26 -20.98
CA ALA A 302 -1.77 -5.00 -21.11
C ALA A 302 -2.64 -4.88 -19.84
N TRP A 303 -2.01 -4.96 -18.66
CA TRP A 303 -2.68 -4.77 -17.38
C TRP A 303 -3.19 -3.33 -17.20
N LEU A 304 -2.35 -2.33 -17.44
CA LEU A 304 -2.76 -0.92 -17.42
C LEU A 304 -3.91 -0.64 -18.39
N SER A 305 -3.80 -1.11 -19.64
CA SER A 305 -4.85 -0.95 -20.65
C SER A 305 -6.18 -1.59 -20.20
N TRP A 306 -6.11 -2.71 -19.48
CA TRP A 306 -7.30 -3.36 -18.92
C TRP A 306 -7.90 -2.51 -17.79
N LEU A 307 -7.06 -1.97 -16.89
CA LEU A 307 -7.50 -1.11 -15.78
C LEU A 307 -8.16 0.18 -16.28
N GLU A 308 -7.58 0.85 -17.28
CA GLU A 308 -8.10 2.12 -17.81
C GLU A 308 -9.46 1.99 -18.53
N LYS A 309 -9.76 0.79 -19.04
CA LYS A 309 -11.05 0.44 -19.64
C LYS A 309 -12.16 0.28 -18.59
N GLN A 310 -11.82 0.03 -17.32
CA GLN A 310 -12.81 -0.10 -16.26
C GLN A 310 -13.37 1.29 -15.91
N LYS A 311 -14.59 1.57 -16.38
CA LYS A 311 -15.31 2.83 -16.07
C LYS A 311 -16.23 2.71 -14.86
N THR A 312 -16.54 1.49 -14.45
CA THR A 312 -17.37 1.19 -13.29
C THR A 312 -16.77 0.02 -12.51
N SER A 313 -17.07 -0.06 -11.22
CA SER A 313 -16.65 -1.16 -10.37
C SER A 313 -17.37 -2.45 -10.76
N LEU A 314 -16.61 -3.54 -10.85
CA LEU A 314 -17.17 -4.85 -11.12
C LEU A 314 -17.95 -5.35 -9.91
N ARG A 315 -19.06 -6.08 -10.13
CA ARG A 315 -19.76 -6.78 -9.06
C ARG A 315 -19.12 -8.14 -8.87
N LEU A 316 -18.33 -8.28 -7.81
CA LEU A 316 -17.66 -9.53 -7.47
C LEU A 316 -18.38 -10.24 -6.30
N PRO A 317 -18.58 -11.56 -6.38
CA PRO A 317 -19.12 -12.34 -5.26
C PRO A 317 -18.13 -12.35 -4.10
N SER A 318 -18.63 -12.46 -2.87
CA SER A 318 -17.76 -12.75 -1.73
C SER A 318 -17.34 -14.21 -1.77
N LEU A 319 -16.09 -14.45 -1.38
CA LEU A 319 -15.50 -15.76 -1.33
C LEU A 319 -16.10 -16.58 -0.20
N GLU A 320 -16.27 -17.90 -0.38
CA GLU A 320 -16.42 -18.79 0.78
C GLU A 320 -15.03 -19.10 1.34
N LEU A 321 -14.79 -18.67 2.58
CA LEU A 321 -13.49 -18.76 3.23
C LEU A 321 -13.60 -19.43 4.60
N ASP A 322 -12.85 -20.52 4.77
CA ASP A 322 -12.45 -21.06 6.06
C ASP A 322 -11.35 -20.17 6.67
N TYR A 323 -11.70 -19.43 7.72
CA TYR A 323 -10.78 -18.52 8.41
C TYR A 323 -9.78 -19.24 9.32
N ASP A 324 -10.09 -20.46 9.78
CA ASP A 324 -9.16 -21.24 10.61
C ASP A 324 -7.99 -21.71 9.76
N ARG A 325 -8.28 -22.20 8.55
CA ARG A 325 -7.24 -22.54 7.56
C ARG A 325 -6.47 -21.31 7.09
N TYR A 326 -7.16 -20.19 6.88
CA TYR A 326 -6.50 -18.93 6.55
C TYR A 326 -5.51 -18.52 7.66
N ALA A 327 -5.95 -18.49 8.92
CA ALA A 327 -5.12 -18.14 10.05
C ALA A 327 -3.95 -19.12 10.24
N ALA A 328 -4.20 -20.42 10.05
CA ALA A 328 -3.16 -21.44 10.11
C ALA A 328 -2.07 -21.20 9.06
N GLY A 329 -2.44 -20.89 7.81
CA GLY A 329 -1.50 -20.57 6.74
C GLY A 329 -0.69 -19.31 7.02
N GLU A 330 -1.33 -18.24 7.50
CA GLU A 330 -0.63 -17.01 7.93
C GLU A 330 0.39 -17.31 9.04
N ALA A 331 0.02 -18.12 10.03
CA ALA A 331 0.88 -18.50 11.16
C ALA A 331 2.03 -19.46 10.79
N LYS A 332 2.06 -20.03 9.58
CA LYS A 332 3.21 -20.80 9.08
C LYS A 332 4.36 -19.92 8.62
N MET A 333 4.09 -18.65 8.32
CA MET A 333 5.10 -17.73 7.81
C MET A 333 5.76 -16.98 8.97
N ALA A 334 7.06 -17.16 9.16
CA ALA A 334 7.88 -16.30 10.00
C ALA A 334 8.15 -14.97 9.30
N TRP A 335 7.96 -13.87 10.03
CA TRP A 335 8.19 -12.52 9.58
C TRP A 335 9.40 -11.95 10.30
N LEU A 336 10.45 -11.66 9.54
CA LEU A 336 11.66 -11.03 10.05
C LEU A 336 11.89 -9.69 9.33
N ASP A 337 12.03 -8.64 10.13
CA ASP A 337 12.34 -7.29 9.71
C ASP A 337 13.57 -6.82 10.52
N LYS A 338 14.73 -6.66 9.88
CA LYS A 338 15.96 -6.19 10.54
C LYS A 338 16.60 -5.05 9.78
N GLU A 339 17.09 -4.07 10.52
CA GLU A 339 17.93 -3.00 9.99
C GLU A 339 19.29 -3.09 10.65
N LEU A 340 20.32 -3.22 9.83
CA LEU A 340 21.71 -3.34 10.26
C LEU A 340 22.55 -2.24 9.64
N ILE A 341 23.56 -1.79 10.37
CA ILE A 341 24.67 -1.00 9.83
C ILE A 341 25.91 -1.87 9.86
N ILE A 342 26.60 -1.96 8.73
CA ILE A 342 27.87 -2.64 8.58
C ILE A 342 28.95 -1.57 8.47
N GLU A 343 29.88 -1.55 9.40
CA GLU A 343 31.03 -0.66 9.40
C GLU A 343 32.28 -1.49 9.07
N SER A 344 33.04 -1.03 8.07
CA SER A 344 34.25 -1.68 7.59
C SER A 344 35.44 -0.74 7.72
N GLN A 345 36.53 -1.20 8.32
CA GLN A 345 37.77 -0.42 8.43
C GLN A 345 38.53 -0.32 7.10
N THR A 346 38.21 -1.19 6.13
CA THR A 346 38.89 -1.32 4.84
C THR A 346 38.07 -0.75 3.68
N GLY A 347 36.92 -0.11 3.97
CA GLY A 347 36.03 0.43 2.95
C GLY A 347 35.25 -0.64 2.17
N MET A 348 35.02 -1.81 2.76
CA MET A 348 34.36 -2.94 2.10
C MET A 348 32.88 -3.12 2.51
N ALA A 349 32.26 -2.14 3.18
CA ALA A 349 30.94 -2.32 3.79
C ALA A 349 29.84 -2.73 2.80
N ASN A 350 29.84 -2.20 1.57
CA ASN A 350 28.86 -2.58 0.53
C ASN A 350 29.01 -4.02 0.06
N ILE A 351 30.25 -4.47 -0.11
CA ILE A 351 30.58 -5.83 -0.54
C ILE A 351 30.12 -6.79 0.57
N MET A 352 30.48 -6.49 1.81
CA MET A 352 30.10 -7.26 3.00
C MET A 352 28.58 -7.31 3.21
N ALA A 353 27.84 -6.23 2.92
CA ALA A 353 26.39 -6.23 2.95
C ALA A 353 25.77 -7.23 1.96
N ARG A 354 26.35 -7.35 0.75
CA ARG A 354 25.91 -8.31 -0.26
C ARG A 354 26.33 -9.74 0.08
N GLU A 355 27.53 -9.92 0.62
CA GLU A 355 27.99 -11.22 1.14
C GLU A 355 27.07 -11.72 2.25
N LEU A 356 26.68 -10.84 3.18
CA LEU A 356 25.71 -11.17 4.22
C LEU A 356 24.36 -11.60 3.63
N ALA A 357 23.84 -10.84 2.65
CA ALA A 357 22.60 -11.20 1.96
C ALA A 357 22.71 -12.57 1.26
N GLY A 358 23.84 -12.85 0.60
CA GLY A 358 24.12 -14.13 -0.05
C GLY A 358 24.20 -15.29 0.94
N ASP A 359 24.92 -15.12 2.05
CA ASP A 359 25.06 -16.14 3.11
C ASP A 359 23.69 -16.47 3.74
N ILE A 360 22.89 -15.44 4.04
CA ILE A 360 21.52 -15.63 4.55
C ILE A 360 20.66 -16.44 3.56
N VAL A 361 20.67 -16.08 2.28
CA VAL A 361 19.92 -16.82 1.24
C VAL A 361 20.39 -18.27 1.14
N ALA A 362 21.71 -18.50 1.15
CA ALA A 362 22.29 -19.84 1.06
C ALA A 362 21.89 -20.70 2.27
N ARG A 363 21.93 -20.16 3.49
CA ARG A 363 21.55 -20.85 4.72
C ARG A 363 20.06 -21.21 4.77
N ILE A 364 19.18 -20.29 4.37
CA ILE A 364 17.73 -20.55 4.28
C ILE A 364 17.46 -21.68 3.28
N LYS A 365 18.09 -21.64 2.10
CA LYS A 365 17.98 -22.70 1.09
C LYS A 365 18.54 -24.04 1.59
N ALA A 366 19.65 -24.03 2.32
CA ALA A 366 20.27 -25.25 2.87
C ALA A 366 19.41 -25.93 3.96
N LYS A 367 18.61 -25.15 4.72
CA LYS A 367 17.60 -25.68 5.64
C LYS A 367 16.27 -26.03 4.95
N GLU A 368 16.20 -25.96 3.61
CA GLU A 368 15.01 -26.23 2.79
C GLU A 368 13.77 -25.41 3.21
N MET A 369 13.97 -24.22 3.76
CA MET A 369 12.88 -23.35 4.23
C MET A 369 12.23 -22.60 3.07
N PRO A 370 10.93 -22.80 2.79
CA PRO A 370 10.24 -22.14 1.68
C PRO A 370 10.20 -20.61 1.82
N ILE A 371 10.79 -19.91 0.86
CA ILE A 371 10.83 -18.43 0.85
C ILE A 371 9.58 -17.88 0.16
N GLY A 372 8.64 -17.32 0.93
CA GLY A 372 7.55 -16.50 0.38
C GLY A 372 8.11 -15.26 -0.32
N HIS A 373 8.82 -14.43 0.43
CA HIS A 373 9.72 -13.42 -0.13
C HIS A 373 10.88 -13.12 0.81
N LEU A 374 12.02 -12.73 0.24
CA LEU A 374 13.17 -12.25 0.97
C LEU A 374 13.76 -11.08 0.21
N LYS A 375 13.71 -9.89 0.81
CA LYS A 375 14.18 -8.64 0.22
C LYS A 375 15.33 -8.08 1.05
N PHE A 376 16.38 -7.63 0.37
CA PHE A 376 17.46 -6.84 0.96
C PHE A 376 17.47 -5.47 0.30
N TRP A 377 17.58 -4.44 1.13
CA TRP A 377 17.71 -3.06 0.68
C TRP A 377 19.02 -2.48 1.20
N ILE A 378 19.98 -2.23 0.31
CA ILE A 378 21.31 -1.76 0.66
C ILE A 378 21.44 -0.28 0.30
N ASN A 379 21.86 0.54 1.27
CA ASN A 379 22.13 1.98 1.15
C ASN A 379 21.01 2.84 0.55
N GLY A 380 19.75 2.42 0.62
CA GLY A 380 18.68 3.24 0.06
C GLY A 380 18.44 3.03 -1.44
N THR A 381 19.27 2.26 -2.15
CA THR A 381 19.27 2.23 -3.63
C THR A 381 19.19 0.83 -4.24
N ASP A 382 19.81 -0.16 -3.61
CA ASP A 382 19.96 -1.50 -4.18
C ASP A 382 18.95 -2.48 -3.58
N LYS A 383 17.94 -2.86 -4.39
CA LYS A 383 16.92 -3.87 -4.03
C LYS A 383 17.29 -5.24 -4.57
N LEU A 384 17.56 -6.20 -3.68
CA LEU A 384 17.70 -7.62 -4.01
C LEU A 384 16.47 -8.38 -3.53
N GLY A 385 15.90 -9.27 -4.35
CA GLY A 385 14.66 -9.98 -4.05
C GLY A 385 14.70 -11.47 -4.43
N PHE A 386 14.31 -12.33 -3.50
CA PHE A 386 14.30 -13.78 -3.62
C PHE A 386 12.92 -14.36 -3.25
N THR A 387 12.59 -15.49 -3.86
CA THR A 387 11.35 -16.28 -3.66
C THR A 387 11.72 -17.76 -3.73
N ALA A 388 10.87 -18.68 -3.29
CA ALA A 388 11.14 -20.12 -3.31
C ALA A 388 11.57 -20.63 -4.69
N ALA A 389 10.97 -20.11 -5.77
CA ALA A 389 11.32 -20.46 -7.15
C ALA A 389 12.56 -19.73 -7.73
N SER A 390 13.31 -18.96 -6.92
CA SER A 390 14.42 -18.12 -7.40
C SER A 390 15.77 -18.86 -7.47
N ASN A 391 16.36 -18.88 -8.67
CA ASN A 391 17.72 -19.37 -8.93
C ASN A 391 18.75 -18.24 -9.12
N LYS A 392 18.45 -17.01 -8.67
CA LYS A 392 19.39 -15.88 -8.80
C LYS A 392 20.50 -15.98 -7.75
N ASP A 393 21.74 -15.76 -8.20
CA ASP A 393 22.89 -15.50 -7.33
C ASP A 393 22.99 -14.01 -6.97
N VAL A 394 23.66 -13.71 -5.86
CA VAL A 394 23.79 -12.34 -5.29
C VAL A 394 24.98 -11.57 -5.90
N THR A 395 25.71 -12.19 -6.83
CA THR A 395 26.99 -11.67 -7.34
C THR A 395 26.76 -10.55 -8.34
N ASP A 396 26.96 -9.31 -7.90
CA ASP A 396 27.19 -8.17 -8.78
C ASP A 396 28.39 -7.37 -8.27
N THR A 397 29.28 -6.97 -9.16
CA THR A 397 30.53 -6.27 -8.82
C THR A 397 30.24 -4.84 -8.35
N GLN A 398 30.64 -4.51 -7.13
CA GLN A 398 30.51 -3.18 -6.53
C GLN A 398 31.88 -2.55 -6.26
N GLU A 399 31.92 -1.22 -6.22
CA GLU A 399 33.15 -0.48 -5.96
C GLU A 399 33.53 -0.54 -4.46
N PRO A 400 34.80 -0.83 -4.15
CA PRO A 400 35.35 -0.69 -2.80
C PRO A 400 35.48 0.80 -2.42
N GLY A 401 35.67 1.07 -1.13
CA GLY A 401 35.85 2.43 -0.57
C GLY A 401 34.70 2.94 0.31
N VAL A 402 33.69 2.12 0.57
CA VAL A 402 32.54 2.47 1.43
C VAL A 402 32.78 1.96 2.85
N MET A 403 32.96 2.89 3.79
CA MET A 403 33.25 2.58 5.19
C MET A 403 32.02 2.14 6.00
N SER A 404 30.82 2.53 5.57
CA SER A 404 29.57 2.18 6.26
C SER A 404 28.47 1.92 5.25
N ALA A 405 27.74 0.82 5.44
CA ALA A 405 26.59 0.45 4.62
C ALA A 405 25.39 0.13 5.51
N SER A 406 24.20 0.57 5.10
CA SER A 406 22.96 0.14 5.73
C SER A 406 22.34 -1.01 4.95
N ILE A 407 21.81 -2.01 5.68
CA ILE A 407 21.07 -3.12 5.09
C ILE A 407 19.77 -3.33 5.84
N LEU A 408 18.68 -3.35 5.09
CA LEU A 408 17.36 -3.70 5.57
C LEU A 408 17.00 -5.08 5.04
N ILE A 409 16.71 -6.02 5.94
CA ILE A 409 16.28 -7.39 5.67
C ILE A 409 14.78 -7.48 5.95
N ASN A 410 14.01 -7.85 4.94
CA ASN A 410 12.58 -8.10 5.03
C ASN A 410 12.30 -9.50 4.48
N ALA A 411 12.04 -10.44 5.39
CA ALA A 411 11.93 -11.86 5.10
C ALA A 411 10.57 -12.41 5.56
N ARG A 412 9.95 -13.20 4.69
CA ARG A 412 8.72 -13.95 4.89
C ARG A 412 9.00 -15.38 4.45
N VAL A 413 9.25 -16.25 5.42
CA VAL A 413 9.74 -17.61 5.18
C VAL A 413 8.87 -18.57 5.97
N GLU A 414 8.50 -19.70 5.38
CA GLU A 414 7.80 -20.76 6.10
C GLU A 414 8.78 -21.44 7.06
N ALA A 415 8.73 -21.04 8.33
CA ALA A 415 9.64 -21.46 9.38
C ALA A 415 9.10 -21.04 10.77
N GLU A 416 9.72 -21.55 11.84
CA GLU A 416 9.59 -20.90 13.14
C GLU A 416 10.43 -19.60 13.17
N PRO A 417 9.96 -18.54 13.83
CA PRO A 417 10.67 -17.26 13.81
C PRO A 417 12.06 -17.37 14.42
N GLU A 418 12.23 -18.15 15.48
CA GLU A 418 13.51 -18.37 16.16
C GLU A 418 14.54 -19.01 15.23
N ASP A 419 14.14 -19.95 14.38
CA ASP A 419 15.03 -20.62 13.42
C ASP A 419 15.51 -19.66 12.33
N LEU A 420 14.62 -18.76 11.88
CA LEU A 420 14.96 -17.72 10.91
C LEU A 420 15.88 -16.67 11.52
N ASP A 421 15.65 -16.27 12.77
CA ASP A 421 16.53 -15.35 13.50
C ASP A 421 17.91 -15.96 13.75
N GLU A 422 17.97 -17.25 14.09
CA GLU A 422 19.22 -17.99 14.23
C GLU A 422 20.04 -17.94 12.94
N ILE A 423 19.43 -18.22 11.78
CA ILE A 423 20.13 -18.13 10.48
C ILE A 423 20.76 -16.74 10.28
N VAL A 424 20.00 -15.67 10.56
CA VAL A 424 20.51 -14.31 10.35
C VAL A 424 21.60 -13.96 11.36
N ARG A 425 21.46 -14.38 12.63
CA ARG A 425 22.51 -14.18 13.64
C ARG A 425 23.79 -14.91 13.28
N ASP A 426 23.70 -16.15 12.83
CA ASP A 426 24.85 -16.95 12.42
C ASP A 426 25.56 -16.32 11.22
N ALA A 427 24.81 -15.83 10.24
CA ALA A 427 25.38 -15.12 9.10
C ALA A 427 26.09 -13.81 9.51
N ILE A 428 25.51 -13.05 10.46
CA ILE A 428 26.15 -11.87 11.05
C ILE A 428 27.44 -12.26 11.78
N SER A 429 27.39 -13.28 12.64
CA SER A 429 28.57 -13.76 13.38
C SER A 429 29.67 -14.25 12.47
N ASN A 430 29.32 -14.92 11.36
CA ASN A 430 30.27 -15.35 10.34
C ASN A 430 30.95 -14.16 9.65
N LEU A 431 30.18 -13.12 9.28
CA LEU A 431 30.73 -11.89 8.69
C LEU A 431 31.65 -11.14 9.67
N SER A 432 31.29 -11.11 10.96
CA SER A 432 32.06 -10.44 12.02
C SER A 432 33.18 -11.27 12.62
N ALA A 433 33.47 -12.47 12.10
CA ALA A 433 34.55 -13.31 12.62
C ALA A 433 35.95 -12.72 12.39
N GLY A 434 36.08 -11.74 11.47
CA GLY A 434 37.28 -10.92 11.29
C GLY A 434 37.21 -9.60 12.07
N ASN A 435 38.36 -9.12 12.58
CA ASN A 435 38.45 -7.87 13.37
C ASN A 435 38.22 -6.57 12.56
N GLU A 436 37.91 -6.65 11.27
CA GLU A 436 37.82 -5.50 10.36
C GLU A 436 36.39 -5.00 10.13
N VAL A 437 35.40 -5.71 10.69
CA VAL A 437 33.97 -5.47 10.44
C VAL A 437 33.19 -5.40 11.75
N GLN A 438 32.37 -4.37 11.89
CA GLN A 438 31.39 -4.26 12.97
C GLN A 438 29.99 -4.23 12.39
N VAL A 439 29.10 -5.10 12.88
CA VAL A 439 27.68 -5.11 12.50
C VAL A 439 26.85 -4.62 13.68
N ILE A 440 26.08 -3.56 13.45
CA ILE A 440 25.24 -2.91 14.44
C ILE A 440 23.78 -3.13 14.07
N ILE A 441 23.03 -3.84 14.91
CA ILE A 441 21.58 -4.02 14.75
C ILE A 441 20.89 -2.74 15.23
N LYS A 442 20.25 -1.99 14.33
CA LYS A 442 19.47 -0.79 14.65
C LYS A 442 18.03 -1.13 14.99
N HIS A 443 17.44 -2.06 14.24
CA HIS A 443 16.08 -2.52 14.44
C HIS A 443 16.01 -4.04 14.22
N ALA A 444 15.17 -4.70 14.99
CA ALA A 444 14.79 -6.08 14.77
C ALA A 444 13.34 -6.29 15.22
N ALA A 445 12.53 -6.86 14.35
CA ALA A 445 11.21 -7.37 14.66
C ALA A 445 11.09 -8.78 14.07
N LEU A 446 10.52 -9.67 14.88
CA LEU A 446 10.36 -11.07 14.56
C LEU A 446 9.02 -11.54 15.12
N PHE A 447 8.14 -12.05 14.26
CA PHE A 447 6.80 -12.46 14.67
C PHE A 447 6.16 -13.41 13.65
N LYS A 448 4.99 -13.95 14.02
CA LYS A 448 4.04 -14.57 13.10
C LYS A 448 2.79 -13.71 13.04
N PRO A 449 2.13 -13.59 11.88
CA PRO A 449 0.83 -12.94 11.78
C PRO A 449 -0.17 -13.51 12.79
N GLY A 450 -1.00 -12.63 13.33
CA GLY A 450 -2.13 -13.04 14.17
C GLY A 450 -3.29 -13.59 13.36
N TYR A 451 -4.30 -14.09 14.06
CA TYR A 451 -5.56 -14.52 13.43
C TYR A 451 -6.20 -13.34 12.67
N PRO A 452 -6.62 -13.51 11.40
CA PRO A 452 -7.27 -12.45 10.63
C PRO A 452 -8.65 -12.09 11.21
N VAL A 453 -8.78 -10.87 11.73
CA VAL A 453 -10.06 -10.35 12.26
C VAL A 453 -10.45 -9.13 11.43
N PRO A 454 -11.22 -9.30 10.35
CA PRO A 454 -11.63 -8.19 9.52
C PRO A 454 -12.56 -7.24 10.31
N VAL A 455 -12.39 -5.93 10.12
CA VAL A 455 -13.26 -4.91 10.73
C VAL A 455 -14.72 -5.12 10.30
N GLN A 456 -14.91 -5.54 9.05
CA GLN A 456 -16.20 -5.83 8.47
C GLN A 456 -16.05 -6.80 7.30
N ARG A 457 -17.12 -7.52 7.00
CA ARG A 457 -17.20 -8.47 5.90
C ARG A 457 -18.60 -8.43 5.29
N ILE A 458 -18.70 -8.00 4.04
CA ILE A 458 -19.98 -7.87 3.32
C ILE A 458 -20.19 -9.11 2.46
N ALA A 459 -21.36 -9.74 2.58
CA ALA A 459 -21.74 -10.92 1.82
C ALA A 459 -21.82 -10.66 0.31
#